data_AF-A0A1E4GPQ5-F1
#
_entry.id   AF-A0A1E4GPQ5-F1
#
_cell.length_a   1.000
_cell.length_b   1.000
_cell.length_c   1.000
_cell.angle_alpha   90.00
_cell.angle_beta   90.00
_cell.angle_gamma   90.00
#
_symmetry.space_group_name_H-M   'P 1'
#
loop_
_entity.id
_entity.type
_entity.pdbx_description
1 polymer ?
#
loop_
_entity_poly.entity_id
_entity_poly.type
_entity_poly.pdbx_seq_one_letter_code
_entity_poly.pdbx_strand_id
1 'polypeptide(L)'
;MERAVRAAYSTGRPTQLTVRLQGPSSQVDIDVEPLSADALPADIEAEQALLGALLYDNDGFEHLGPALTAVDFYEPFHQRLFAAMEDAWRSGKLAEPILMAEQFSNDAAFRELGGVRYLADLVDRAPSTTDVPTFAARIGGLALRRRPPAEDELEAALRDARARGEARAAEVLAAPDMLGADDFAGLIGATRETVRQKLKRREILGLQGAKRGVRYPAWQVTRDGGLLPGLPTVFELLGDSPWAVFRFLTQPSPALEGEAPKDKLRRGKVAEVLDLAESQARGDFG
;
A
#
# COMPACT_ATOMS: atom_id res chain seq x y z
N MET A 1 6.87 -10.26 5.33
CA MET A 1 6.95 -9.60 4.02
C MET A 1 6.30 -10.46 2.92
N GLU A 2 6.93 -11.53 2.42
CA GLU A 2 6.33 -12.46 1.42
C GLU A 2 4.98 -13.06 1.86
N ARG A 3 4.82 -13.40 3.15
CA ARG A 3 3.56 -13.96 3.65
C ARG A 3 2.38 -12.99 3.64
N ALA A 4 2.59 -11.69 3.88
CA ALA A 4 1.50 -10.71 3.93
C ALA A 4 1.04 -10.32 2.52
N VAL A 5 1.99 -10.16 1.61
CA VAL A 5 1.74 -9.99 0.16
C VAL A 5 1.08 -11.26 -0.40
N ARG A 6 1.65 -12.46 -0.22
CA ARG A 6 1.01 -13.71 -0.66
C ARG A 6 -0.38 -13.94 -0.05
N ALA A 7 -0.61 -13.57 1.21
CA ALA A 7 -1.92 -13.74 1.87
C ALA A 7 -2.97 -12.74 1.37
N ALA A 8 -2.60 -11.50 1.07
CA ALA A 8 -3.51 -10.54 0.44
C ALA A 8 -3.88 -11.01 -0.98
N TYR A 9 -2.91 -11.52 -1.72
CA TYR A 9 -3.05 -11.98 -3.11
C TYR A 9 -3.81 -13.32 -3.22
N SER A 10 -3.75 -14.20 -2.22
CA SER A 10 -4.48 -15.47 -2.23
C SER A 10 -6.00 -15.32 -2.08
N THR A 11 -6.49 -14.12 -1.71
CA THR A 11 -7.91 -13.86 -1.49
C THR A 11 -8.65 -13.29 -2.70
N GLY A 12 -7.93 -13.01 -3.81
CA GLY A 12 -8.53 -12.43 -5.02
C GLY A 12 -9.04 -10.99 -4.84
N ARG A 13 -8.78 -10.34 -3.69
CA ARG A 13 -9.17 -8.96 -3.48
C ARG A 13 -8.20 -8.00 -4.17
N PRO A 14 -8.70 -7.02 -4.94
CA PRO A 14 -7.86 -5.97 -5.50
C PRO A 14 -7.19 -5.14 -4.40
N THR A 15 -5.87 -5.01 -4.47
CA THR A 15 -5.00 -4.33 -3.49
C THR A 15 -4.23 -3.20 -4.18
N GLN A 16 -4.10 -2.04 -3.52
CA GLN A 16 -3.17 -1.01 -3.99
C GLN A 16 -1.82 -1.35 -3.39
N LEU A 17 -0.84 -1.54 -4.26
CA LEU A 17 0.55 -1.44 -3.84
C LEU A 17 0.90 0.04 -3.77
N THR A 18 0.58 0.67 -2.65
CA THR A 18 1.12 2.01 -2.39
C THR A 18 2.54 1.82 -1.91
N VAL A 19 3.52 2.02 -2.79
CA VAL A 19 4.93 2.06 -2.40
C VAL A 19 5.15 3.35 -1.60
N ARG A 20 4.90 3.31 -0.29
CA ARG A 20 5.37 4.34 0.62
C ARG A 20 6.82 4.04 0.93
N LEU A 21 7.72 4.99 0.63
CA LEU A 21 9.12 4.88 0.99
C LEU A 21 9.31 5.15 2.49
N GLN A 22 8.81 4.27 3.36
CA GLN A 22 9.04 4.34 4.81
C GLN A 22 10.23 3.47 5.26
N GLY A 23 11.40 3.58 4.62
CA GLY A 23 12.66 3.07 5.21
C GLY A 23 13.83 3.07 4.24
N PRO A 24 15.10 3.34 4.62
CA PRO A 24 16.23 3.10 3.73
C PRO A 24 16.97 1.79 4.05
N SER A 25 17.16 1.01 2.98
CA SER A 25 18.23 0.04 2.78
C SER A 25 18.15 -1.27 3.58
N SER A 26 17.08 -2.04 3.36
CA SER A 26 17.07 -3.51 3.16
C SER A 26 15.68 -4.12 3.36
N GLN A 27 14.77 -3.40 4.02
CA GLN A 27 13.34 -3.68 4.02
C GLN A 27 12.62 -2.58 3.26
N VAL A 28 12.17 -2.92 2.05
CA VAL A 28 11.05 -2.23 1.41
C VAL A 28 9.83 -2.81 2.10
N ASP A 29 9.36 -2.15 3.16
CA ASP A 29 8.04 -2.46 3.70
C ASP A 29 7.02 -1.89 2.70
N ILE A 30 6.43 -2.80 1.93
CA ILE A 30 5.30 -2.51 1.06
C ILE A 30 4.09 -2.52 1.97
N ASP A 31 3.53 -1.36 2.26
CA ASP A 31 2.19 -1.29 2.81
C ASP A 31 1.23 -1.78 1.73
N VAL A 32 0.79 -3.02 1.89
CA VAL A 32 -0.33 -3.55 1.12
C VAL A 32 -1.59 -3.03 1.81
N GLU A 33 -1.92 -1.77 1.54
CA GLU A 33 -3.23 -1.26 1.90
C GLU A 33 -4.24 -1.92 0.96
N PRO A 34 -5.24 -2.67 1.46
CA PRO A 34 -6.38 -3.03 0.63
C PRO A 34 -6.94 -1.73 0.06
N LEU A 35 -7.13 -1.68 -1.26
CA LEU A 35 -7.85 -0.56 -1.86
C LEU A 35 -9.17 -0.45 -1.10
N SER A 36 -9.47 0.73 -0.56
CA SER A 36 -10.83 1.00 -0.15
C SER A 36 -11.72 0.63 -1.32
N ALA A 37 -12.77 -0.14 -1.08
CA ALA A 37 -13.65 -0.64 -2.13
C ALA A 37 -13.98 0.51 -3.11
N ASP A 38 -14.31 1.70 -2.60
CA ASP A 38 -14.68 2.89 -3.38
C ASP A 38 -13.60 3.47 -4.33
N ALA A 39 -12.33 3.04 -4.22
CA ALA A 39 -11.22 3.55 -5.04
C ALA A 39 -10.93 2.71 -6.29
N LEU A 40 -11.59 1.55 -6.42
CA LEU A 40 -11.38 0.65 -7.54
C LEU A 40 -12.32 0.99 -8.70
N PRO A 41 -11.84 0.92 -9.95
CA PRO A 41 -12.72 1.06 -11.11
C PRO A 41 -13.81 -0.01 -11.03
N ALA A 42 -15.07 0.38 -10.89
CA ALA A 42 -16.23 -0.50 -10.78
C ALA A 42 -17.43 0.12 -11.50
N ASP A 43 -18.39 -0.73 -11.87
CA ASP A 43 -19.58 -0.29 -12.59
C ASP A 43 -20.78 -1.15 -12.19
N ILE A 44 -21.35 -0.78 -11.05
CA ILE A 44 -22.46 -1.53 -10.46
C ILE A 44 -23.67 -1.56 -11.39
N GLU A 45 -23.90 -0.49 -12.14
CA GLU A 45 -25.00 -0.40 -13.12
C GLU A 45 -24.82 -1.41 -14.26
N ALA A 46 -23.61 -1.55 -14.80
CA ALA A 46 -23.31 -2.56 -15.81
C ALA A 46 -23.46 -3.99 -15.27
N GLU A 47 -23.07 -4.23 -14.02
CA GLU A 47 -23.26 -5.53 -13.36
C GLU A 47 -24.74 -5.88 -13.18
N GLN A 48 -25.53 -4.93 -12.67
CA GLN A 48 -26.98 -5.08 -12.51
C GLN A 48 -27.68 -5.30 -13.85
N ALA A 49 -27.30 -4.55 -14.88
CA ALA A 49 -27.83 -4.69 -16.23
C ALA A 49 -27.55 -6.08 -16.82
N LEU A 50 -26.32 -6.58 -16.67
CA LEU A 50 -25.95 -7.91 -17.12
C LEU A 50 -26.71 -9.01 -16.36
N LEU A 51 -26.74 -8.94 -15.03
CA LEU A 51 -27.44 -9.90 -14.19
C LEU A 51 -28.95 -9.91 -14.48
N GLY A 52 -29.54 -8.72 -14.65
CA GLY A 52 -30.95 -8.56 -15.02
C GLY A 52 -31.27 -9.20 -16.36
N ALA A 53 -30.46 -8.93 -17.40
CA ALA A 53 -30.62 -9.53 -18.72
C ALA A 53 -30.56 -11.07 -18.67
N LEU A 54 -29.58 -11.63 -17.95
CA LEU A 54 -29.40 -13.08 -17.82
C LEU A 54 -30.49 -13.75 -16.96
N LEU A 55 -31.02 -13.08 -15.94
CA LEU A 55 -32.15 -13.57 -15.14
C LEU A 55 -33.47 -13.51 -15.93
N TYR A 56 -33.64 -12.49 -16.77
CA TYR A 56 -34.83 -12.32 -17.61
C TYR A 56 -34.86 -13.35 -18.76
N ASP A 57 -33.72 -13.53 -19.43
CA ASP A 57 -33.58 -14.47 -20.55
C ASP A 57 -32.21 -15.17 -20.47
N ASN A 58 -32.26 -16.45 -20.10
CA ASN A 58 -31.08 -17.29 -19.88
C ASN A 58 -30.35 -17.63 -21.19
N ASP A 59 -30.98 -17.48 -22.36
CA ASP A 59 -30.29 -17.66 -23.65
C ASP A 59 -29.23 -16.56 -23.86
N GLY A 60 -29.30 -15.46 -23.08
CA GLY A 60 -28.25 -14.46 -22.98
C GLY A 60 -26.88 -15.03 -22.59
N PHE A 61 -26.81 -16.16 -21.88
CA PHE A 61 -25.53 -16.81 -21.53
C PHE A 61 -24.73 -17.25 -22.78
N GLU A 62 -25.40 -17.58 -23.88
CA GLU A 62 -24.73 -17.92 -25.15
C GLU A 62 -23.95 -16.74 -25.74
N HIS A 63 -24.32 -15.51 -25.37
CA HIS A 63 -23.76 -14.26 -25.87
C HIS A 63 -22.64 -13.70 -24.99
N LEU A 64 -22.41 -14.26 -23.80
CA LEU A 64 -21.45 -13.73 -22.82
C LEU A 64 -19.99 -13.80 -23.30
N GLY A 65 -19.67 -14.81 -24.11
CA GLY A 65 -18.29 -15.14 -24.51
C GLY A 65 -17.45 -15.76 -23.38
N PRO A 66 -16.26 -16.30 -23.68
CA PRO A 66 -15.49 -17.13 -22.73
C PRO A 66 -14.68 -16.36 -21.68
N ALA A 67 -14.70 -15.02 -21.70
CA ALA A 67 -13.74 -14.21 -20.95
C ALA A 67 -14.26 -13.70 -19.60
N LEU A 68 -15.58 -13.61 -19.40
CA LEU A 68 -16.16 -13.09 -18.17
C LEU A 68 -16.44 -14.24 -17.20
N THR A 69 -15.97 -14.09 -15.98
CA THR A 69 -16.17 -15.05 -14.88
C THR A 69 -16.75 -14.35 -13.66
N ALA A 70 -17.30 -15.13 -12.72
CA ALA A 70 -17.86 -14.59 -11.47
C ALA A 70 -16.90 -13.63 -10.74
N VAL A 71 -15.59 -13.91 -10.73
CA VAL A 71 -14.59 -13.09 -10.03
C VAL A 71 -14.34 -11.73 -10.69
N ASP A 72 -14.82 -11.54 -11.92
CA ASP A 72 -14.72 -10.26 -12.63
C ASP A 72 -15.77 -9.27 -12.15
N PHE A 73 -16.82 -9.67 -11.45
CA PHE A 73 -17.75 -8.72 -10.81
C PHE A 73 -17.08 -8.07 -9.60
N TYR A 74 -17.36 -6.79 -9.39
CA TYR A 74 -16.82 -6.04 -8.26
C TYR A 74 -17.66 -6.24 -6.99
N GLU A 75 -18.99 -6.22 -7.08
CA GLU A 75 -19.88 -6.43 -5.93
C GLU A 75 -19.84 -7.90 -5.50
N PRO A 76 -19.41 -8.22 -4.26
CA PRO A 76 -19.29 -9.61 -3.80
C PRO A 76 -20.56 -10.44 -3.93
N PHE A 77 -21.74 -9.84 -3.71
CA PHE A 77 -23.00 -10.55 -3.92
C PHE A 77 -23.26 -10.86 -5.40
N HIS A 78 -22.92 -9.95 -6.32
CA HIS A 78 -23.03 -10.17 -7.76
C HIS A 78 -22.14 -11.31 -8.24
N GLN A 79 -20.92 -11.42 -7.71
CA GLN A 79 -20.04 -12.56 -8.00
C GLN A 79 -20.74 -13.89 -7.67
N ARG A 80 -21.33 -13.99 -6.47
CA ARG A 80 -22.03 -15.21 -6.02
C ARG A 80 -23.28 -15.48 -6.82
N LEU A 81 -24.07 -14.44 -7.13
CA LEU A 81 -25.29 -14.55 -7.91
C LEU A 81 -24.97 -15.03 -9.34
N PHE A 82 -24.02 -14.39 -10.02
CA PHE A 82 -23.59 -14.80 -11.36
C PHE A 82 -23.11 -16.27 -11.37
N ALA A 83 -22.28 -16.67 -10.39
CA ALA A 83 -21.80 -18.05 -10.29
C ALA A 83 -22.96 -19.06 -10.15
N ALA A 84 -23.94 -18.77 -9.30
CA ALA A 84 -25.12 -19.62 -9.12
C ALA A 84 -25.99 -19.72 -10.40
N MET A 85 -26.16 -18.60 -11.11
CA MET A 85 -26.88 -18.57 -12.37
C MET A 85 -26.15 -19.35 -13.47
N GLU A 86 -24.83 -19.18 -13.57
CA GLU A 86 -23.98 -19.90 -14.52
C GLU A 86 -23.98 -21.41 -14.25
N ASP A 87 -23.90 -21.82 -12.98
CA ASP A 87 -23.97 -23.23 -12.58
C ASP A 87 -25.32 -23.87 -12.94
N ALA A 88 -26.43 -23.15 -12.73
CA ALA A 88 -27.76 -23.60 -13.13
C ALA A 88 -27.83 -23.79 -14.65
N TRP A 89 -27.43 -22.78 -15.42
CA TRP A 89 -27.44 -22.81 -16.88
C TRP A 89 -26.58 -23.94 -17.46
N ARG A 90 -25.34 -24.08 -16.97
CA ARG A 90 -24.43 -25.18 -17.39
C ARG A 90 -24.98 -26.56 -17.04
N SER A 91 -25.80 -26.67 -16.01
CA SER A 91 -26.48 -27.91 -15.60
C SER A 91 -27.77 -28.17 -16.39
N GLY A 92 -28.10 -27.34 -17.40
CA GLY A 92 -29.32 -27.43 -18.19
C GLY A 92 -30.59 -27.00 -17.43
N LYS A 93 -30.43 -26.25 -16.33
CA LYS A 93 -31.53 -25.66 -15.56
C LYS A 93 -31.64 -24.17 -15.84
N LEU A 94 -32.84 -23.62 -15.62
CA LEU A 94 -33.03 -22.17 -15.67
C LEU A 94 -32.58 -21.53 -14.35
N ALA A 95 -31.85 -20.42 -14.47
CA ALA A 95 -31.53 -19.52 -13.39
C ALA A 95 -32.76 -18.67 -13.06
N GLU A 96 -33.74 -19.26 -12.39
CA GLU A 96 -35.00 -18.60 -12.06
C GLU A 96 -34.86 -17.68 -10.83
N PRO A 97 -35.39 -16.44 -10.86
CA PRO A 97 -35.26 -15.49 -9.74
C PRO A 97 -35.76 -16.03 -8.39
N ILE A 98 -36.83 -16.83 -8.38
CA ILE A 98 -37.38 -17.42 -7.15
C ILE A 98 -36.40 -18.47 -6.58
N LEU A 99 -35.83 -19.31 -7.43
CA LEU A 99 -34.84 -20.32 -7.01
C LEU A 99 -33.56 -19.66 -6.51
N MET A 100 -33.10 -18.59 -7.18
CA MET A 100 -31.97 -17.79 -6.71
C MET A 100 -32.27 -17.16 -5.35
N ALA A 101 -33.47 -16.60 -5.16
CA ALA A 101 -33.88 -16.03 -3.89
C ALA A 101 -33.91 -17.06 -2.75
N GLU A 102 -34.41 -18.28 -3.00
CA GLU A 102 -34.39 -19.37 -2.02
C GLU A 102 -32.96 -19.76 -1.64
N GLN A 103 -32.08 -19.92 -2.63
CA GLN A 103 -30.67 -20.25 -2.44
C GLN A 103 -29.94 -19.22 -1.58
N PHE A 104 -30.23 -17.93 -1.76
CA PHE A 104 -29.58 -16.84 -1.03
C PHE A 104 -30.37 -16.32 0.18
N SER A 105 -31.49 -16.96 0.55
CA SER A 105 -32.37 -16.51 1.65
C SER A 105 -31.66 -16.26 2.99
N ASN A 106 -30.57 -17.00 3.24
CA ASN A 106 -29.75 -16.86 4.44
C ASN A 106 -28.52 -15.94 4.31
N ASP A 107 -28.23 -15.43 3.11
CA ASP A 107 -27.10 -14.54 2.84
C ASP A 107 -27.37 -13.12 3.38
N ALA A 108 -26.44 -12.58 4.17
CA ALA A 108 -26.60 -11.27 4.79
C ALA A 108 -26.58 -10.13 3.76
N ALA A 109 -25.69 -10.20 2.76
CA ALA A 109 -25.57 -9.18 1.72
C ALA A 109 -26.82 -9.17 0.82
N PHE A 110 -27.40 -10.34 0.55
CA PHE A 110 -28.66 -10.43 -0.19
C PHE A 110 -29.79 -9.67 0.52
N ARG A 111 -29.93 -9.84 1.84
CA ARG A 111 -30.95 -9.14 2.62
C ARG A 111 -30.70 -7.63 2.66
N GLU A 112 -29.44 -7.22 2.76
CA GLU A 112 -29.03 -5.81 2.75
C GLU A 112 -29.37 -5.11 1.42
N LEU A 113 -29.21 -5.81 0.29
CA LEU A 113 -29.60 -5.33 -1.04
C LEU A 113 -31.12 -5.29 -1.28
N GLY A 114 -31.93 -5.82 -0.35
CA GLY A 114 -33.39 -5.85 -0.45
C GLY A 114 -34.00 -7.22 -0.75
N GLY A 115 -33.19 -8.28 -0.77
CA GLY A 115 -33.63 -9.66 -0.89
C GLY A 115 -34.38 -9.93 -2.21
N VAL A 116 -35.52 -10.62 -2.14
CA VAL A 116 -36.33 -10.97 -3.32
C VAL A 116 -36.65 -9.76 -4.20
N ARG A 117 -36.92 -8.60 -3.58
CA ARG A 117 -37.22 -7.37 -4.30
C ARG A 117 -36.03 -6.92 -5.15
N TYR A 118 -34.80 -7.14 -4.69
CA TYR A 118 -33.62 -6.82 -5.48
C TYR A 118 -33.60 -7.58 -6.81
N LEU A 119 -33.85 -8.90 -6.78
CA LEU A 119 -33.90 -9.71 -8.01
C LEU A 119 -35.06 -9.29 -8.92
N ALA A 120 -36.22 -8.94 -8.36
CA ALA A 120 -37.32 -8.40 -9.13
C ALA A 120 -36.94 -7.07 -9.81
N ASP A 121 -36.29 -6.16 -9.09
CA ASP A 121 -35.82 -4.88 -9.63
C ASP A 121 -34.78 -5.07 -10.75
N LEU A 122 -33.92 -6.11 -10.67
CA LEU A 122 -32.97 -6.46 -11.75
C LEU A 122 -33.70 -6.93 -13.00
N VAL A 123 -34.68 -7.82 -12.86
CA VAL A 123 -35.46 -8.38 -13.97
C VAL A 123 -36.33 -7.31 -14.62
N ASP A 124 -36.99 -6.46 -13.83
CA ASP A 124 -37.87 -5.38 -14.31
C ASP A 124 -37.11 -4.33 -15.12
N ARG A 125 -35.82 -4.15 -14.84
CA ARG A 125 -34.93 -3.20 -15.52
C ARG A 125 -33.99 -3.87 -16.51
N ALA A 126 -34.21 -5.14 -16.82
CA ALA A 126 -33.35 -5.92 -17.69
C ALA A 126 -33.27 -5.26 -19.09
N PRO A 127 -32.06 -4.96 -19.59
CA PRO A 127 -31.88 -4.56 -20.99
C PRO A 127 -32.05 -5.77 -21.91
N SER A 128 -31.96 -5.53 -23.22
CA SER A 128 -32.00 -6.62 -24.22
C SER A 128 -30.82 -7.56 -24.03
N THR A 129 -31.03 -8.87 -24.23
CA THR A 129 -29.95 -9.87 -24.25
C THR A 129 -28.94 -9.61 -25.38
N THR A 130 -29.31 -8.85 -26.41
CA THR A 130 -28.37 -8.37 -27.44
C THR A 130 -27.27 -7.46 -26.87
N ASP A 131 -27.50 -6.79 -25.74
CA ASP A 131 -26.53 -5.90 -25.09
C ASP A 131 -25.59 -6.62 -24.11
N VAL A 132 -25.81 -7.91 -23.84
CA VAL A 132 -24.98 -8.73 -22.94
C VAL A 132 -23.48 -8.63 -23.25
N PRO A 133 -23.00 -8.76 -24.51
CA PRO A 133 -21.58 -8.62 -24.83
C PRO A 133 -21.01 -7.26 -24.43
N THR A 134 -21.82 -6.20 -24.50
CA THR A 134 -21.41 -4.83 -24.18
C THR A 134 -21.16 -4.67 -22.69
N PHE A 135 -22.08 -5.16 -21.85
CA PHE A 135 -21.91 -5.12 -20.40
C PHE A 135 -20.78 -6.05 -19.94
N ALA A 136 -20.68 -7.26 -20.51
CA ALA A 136 -19.60 -8.20 -20.22
C ALA A 136 -18.22 -7.60 -20.54
N ALA A 137 -18.06 -6.95 -21.69
CA ALA A 137 -16.81 -6.28 -22.06
C ALA A 137 -16.46 -5.11 -21.11
N ARG A 138 -17.46 -4.34 -20.67
CA ARG A 138 -17.29 -3.24 -19.70
C ARG A 138 -16.81 -3.76 -18.34
N ILE A 139 -17.47 -4.79 -17.80
CA ILE A 139 -17.12 -5.41 -16.53
C ILE A 139 -15.72 -6.04 -16.61
N GLY A 140 -15.43 -6.82 -17.66
CA GLY A 140 -14.13 -7.45 -17.85
C GLY A 140 -12.99 -6.44 -18.04
N GLY A 141 -13.21 -5.35 -18.77
CA GLY A 141 -12.23 -4.28 -18.93
C GLY A 141 -11.88 -3.59 -17.61
N LEU A 142 -12.87 -3.41 -16.73
CA LEU A 142 -12.64 -2.88 -15.38
C LEU A 142 -11.95 -3.93 -14.50
N ALA A 143 -12.32 -5.22 -14.60
CA ALA A 143 -11.70 -6.32 -13.87
C ALA A 143 -10.19 -6.44 -14.16
N LEU A 144 -9.79 -6.27 -15.43
CA LEU A 144 -8.38 -6.24 -15.81
C LEU A 144 -7.60 -5.10 -15.13
N ARG A 145 -8.24 -3.95 -14.89
CA ARG A 145 -7.62 -2.82 -14.16
C ARG A 145 -7.55 -3.05 -12.66
N ARG A 146 -8.39 -3.94 -12.12
CA ARG A 146 -8.37 -4.38 -10.73
C ARG A 146 -7.37 -5.51 -10.49
N ARG A 147 -6.91 -6.18 -11.55
CA ARG A 147 -5.98 -7.30 -11.45
C ARG A 147 -4.64 -6.81 -10.88
N PRO A 148 -4.10 -7.48 -9.85
CA PRO A 148 -2.77 -7.15 -9.38
C PRO A 148 -1.73 -7.45 -10.48
N PRO A 149 -0.58 -6.75 -10.50
CA PRO A 149 0.51 -7.08 -11.41
C PRO A 149 0.92 -8.54 -11.23
N ALA A 150 1.38 -9.17 -12.31
CA ALA A 150 1.87 -10.55 -12.26
C ALA A 150 3.03 -10.67 -11.24
N GLU A 151 3.23 -11.86 -10.65
CA GLU A 151 4.29 -12.07 -9.64
C GLU A 151 5.67 -11.62 -10.16
N ASP A 152 5.97 -11.91 -11.43
CA ASP A 152 7.21 -11.49 -12.10
C ASP A 152 7.34 -9.96 -12.25
N GLU A 153 6.24 -9.26 -12.53
CA GLU A 153 6.23 -7.80 -12.64
C GLU A 153 6.43 -7.14 -11.28
N LEU A 154 5.83 -7.71 -10.23
CA LEU A 154 6.03 -7.27 -8.85
C LEU A 154 7.48 -7.47 -8.43
N GLU A 155 8.06 -8.64 -8.70
CA GLU A 155 9.47 -8.91 -8.41
C GLU A 155 10.41 -7.96 -9.15
N ALA A 156 10.15 -7.68 -10.42
CA ALA A 156 10.91 -6.72 -11.20
C ALA A 156 10.80 -5.30 -10.61
N ALA A 157 9.59 -4.84 -10.29
CA ALA A 157 9.37 -3.53 -9.69
C ALA A 157 10.09 -3.37 -8.34
N LEU A 158 10.10 -4.42 -7.51
CA LEU A 158 10.81 -4.43 -6.23
C LEU A 158 12.32 -4.43 -6.40
N ARG A 159 12.85 -5.18 -7.37
CA ARG A 159 14.27 -5.19 -7.71
C ARG A 159 14.73 -3.78 -8.13
N ASP A 160 13.98 -3.13 -9.01
CA ASP A 160 14.29 -1.78 -9.49
C ASP A 160 14.18 -0.74 -8.37
N ALA A 161 13.17 -0.84 -7.51
CA ALA A 161 13.02 0.03 -6.34
C ALA A 161 14.21 -0.09 -5.38
N ARG A 162 14.66 -1.33 -5.11
CA ARG A 162 15.86 -1.58 -4.29
C ARG A 162 17.12 -1.01 -4.92
N ALA A 163 17.33 -1.24 -6.23
CA ALA A 163 18.49 -0.71 -6.94
C ALA A 163 18.57 0.82 -6.87
N ARG A 164 17.43 1.51 -7.05
CA ARG A 164 17.36 2.98 -6.87
C ARG A 164 17.68 3.41 -5.43
N GLY A 165 17.12 2.70 -4.45
CA GLY A 165 17.40 2.96 -3.03
C GLY A 165 18.88 2.79 -2.68
N GLU A 166 19.52 1.74 -3.19
CA GLU A 166 20.95 1.48 -3.00
C GLU A 166 21.83 2.54 -3.66
N ALA A 167 21.52 2.93 -4.91
CA ALA A 167 22.24 4.00 -5.60
C ALA A 167 22.16 5.31 -4.82
N ARG A 168 20.96 5.70 -4.37
CA ARG A 168 20.76 6.91 -3.58
C ARG A 168 21.48 6.86 -2.24
N ALA A 169 21.46 5.72 -1.56
CA ALA A 169 22.18 5.53 -0.31
C ALA A 169 23.70 5.67 -0.53
N ALA A 170 24.22 5.11 -1.63
CA ALA A 170 25.63 5.22 -2.00
C ALA A 170 26.04 6.67 -2.29
N GLU A 171 25.21 7.44 -2.98
CA GLU A 171 25.42 8.89 -3.19
C GLU A 171 25.49 9.65 -1.87
N VAL A 172 24.51 9.45 -0.98
CA VAL A 172 24.47 10.10 0.34
C VAL A 172 25.74 9.77 1.10
N LEU A 173 26.11 8.49 1.22
CA LEU A 173 27.30 8.06 1.97
C LEU A 173 28.63 8.55 1.38
N ALA A 174 28.64 8.91 0.09
CA ALA A 174 29.81 9.47 -0.58
C ALA A 174 29.92 11.00 -0.44
N ALA A 175 28.91 11.65 0.14
CA ALA A 175 28.94 13.10 0.33
C ALA A 175 30.10 13.54 1.24
N PRO A 176 30.70 14.73 1.02
CA PRO A 176 31.84 15.20 1.80
C PRO A 176 31.58 15.34 3.30
N ASP A 177 30.32 15.59 3.68
CA ASP A 177 29.89 15.71 5.08
C ASP A 177 29.61 14.36 5.76
N MET A 178 29.81 13.23 5.06
CA MET A 178 29.67 11.87 5.60
C MET A 178 31.02 11.31 6.05
N LEU A 179 31.35 11.61 7.30
CA LEU A 179 32.68 11.40 7.87
C LEU A 179 32.95 9.94 8.24
N GLY A 180 34.23 9.57 8.25
CA GLY A 180 34.71 8.36 8.90
C GLY A 180 34.69 8.50 10.43
N ALA A 181 34.88 7.39 11.14
CA ALA A 181 34.87 7.37 12.60
C ALA A 181 35.99 8.23 13.23
N ASP A 182 37.17 8.28 12.60
CA ASP A 182 38.32 9.02 13.13
C ASP A 182 38.14 10.54 12.92
N ASP A 183 37.67 10.96 11.74
CA ASP A 183 37.37 12.37 11.47
C ASP A 183 36.22 12.89 12.35
N PHE A 184 35.17 12.10 12.52
CA PHE A 184 34.05 12.46 13.40
C PHE A 184 34.49 12.54 14.87
N ALA A 185 35.36 11.62 15.31
CA ALA A 185 35.94 11.66 16.66
C ALA A 185 36.75 12.95 16.88
N GLY A 186 37.52 13.37 15.87
CA GLY A 186 38.24 14.64 15.89
C GLY A 186 37.32 15.85 16.04
N LEU A 187 36.17 15.87 15.36
CA LEU A 187 35.21 16.97 15.46
C LEU A 187 34.59 17.15 16.85
N ILE A 188 34.35 16.06 17.57
CA ILE A 188 33.74 16.10 18.92
C ILE A 188 34.78 16.04 20.05
N GLY A 189 36.08 16.13 19.73
CA GLY A 189 37.16 16.05 20.70
C GLY A 189 37.20 14.72 21.48
N ALA A 190 36.84 13.60 20.83
CA ALA A 190 36.75 12.28 21.46
C ALA A 190 37.60 11.22 20.75
N THR A 191 37.58 9.99 21.27
CA THR A 191 38.24 8.84 20.62
C THR A 191 37.29 8.08 19.70
N ARG A 192 37.84 7.31 18.76
CA ARG A 192 37.06 6.38 17.93
C ARG A 192 36.21 5.40 18.77
N GLU A 193 36.75 4.96 19.91
CA GLU A 193 36.04 4.08 20.84
C GLU A 193 34.84 4.80 21.49
N THR A 194 35.02 6.07 21.87
CA THR A 194 33.91 6.92 22.35
C THR A 194 32.83 7.06 21.28
N VAL A 195 33.19 7.31 20.01
CA VAL A 195 32.24 7.38 18.89
C VAL A 195 31.45 6.07 18.76
N ARG A 196 32.12 4.91 18.83
CA ARG A 196 31.44 3.60 18.80
C ARG A 196 30.47 3.41 19.96
N GLN A 197 30.86 3.80 21.16
CA GLN A 197 30.00 3.71 22.35
C GLN A 197 28.77 4.62 22.22
N LYS A 198 28.96 5.85 21.73
CA LYS A 198 27.87 6.80 21.46
C LYS A 198 26.91 6.29 20.39
N LEU A 199 27.44 5.67 19.32
CA LEU A 199 26.62 5.05 18.27
C LEU A 199 25.76 3.90 18.84
N LYS A 200 26.36 3.05 19.69
CA LYS A 200 25.64 1.95 20.36
C LYS A 200 24.54 2.45 21.29
N ARG A 201 24.75 3.60 21.93
CA ARG A 201 23.78 4.26 22.83
C ARG A 201 22.78 5.17 22.10
N ARG A 202 22.80 5.22 20.76
CA ARG A 202 21.95 6.10 19.94
C ARG A 202 22.12 7.60 20.24
N GLU A 203 23.26 7.97 20.82
CA GLU A 203 23.63 9.38 21.06
C GLU A 203 24.11 10.08 19.78
N ILE A 204 24.53 9.31 18.79
CA ILE A 204 24.92 9.80 17.46
C ILE A 204 24.31 8.91 16.39
N LEU A 205 24.17 9.47 15.20
CA LEU A 205 23.66 8.80 14.03
C LEU A 205 24.83 8.32 13.15
N GLY A 206 24.81 7.03 12.81
CA GLY A 206 25.76 6.42 11.89
C GLY A 206 25.00 5.64 10.82
N LEU A 207 25.38 5.86 9.56
CA LEU A 207 24.78 5.21 8.40
C LEU A 207 25.73 4.17 7.82
N GLN A 208 25.18 3.02 7.45
CA GLN A 208 25.91 1.96 6.78
C GLN A 208 25.22 1.64 5.45
N GLY A 209 26.02 1.47 4.39
CA GLY A 209 25.54 1.05 3.08
C GLY A 209 26.14 -0.29 2.66
N ALA A 210 26.11 -0.55 1.36
CA ALA A 210 26.68 -1.78 0.78
C ALA A 210 28.21 -1.90 1.01
N LYS A 211 28.92 -0.76 1.10
CA LYS A 211 30.36 -0.74 1.42
C LYS A 211 30.57 -0.86 2.93
N ARG A 212 31.66 -1.54 3.33
CA ARG A 212 32.04 -1.71 4.74
C ARG A 212 32.36 -0.36 5.39
N GLY A 213 31.87 -0.17 6.62
CA GLY A 213 32.16 0.99 7.46
C GLY A 213 30.93 1.85 7.70
N VAL A 214 30.90 2.49 8.87
CA VAL A 214 29.85 3.43 9.27
C VAL A 214 30.29 4.84 8.90
N ARG A 215 29.38 5.62 8.31
CA ARG A 215 29.54 7.02 7.98
C ARG A 215 28.72 7.89 8.93
N TYR A 216 29.30 8.98 9.39
CA TYR A 216 28.71 9.85 10.40
C TYR A 216 28.46 11.23 9.79
N PRO A 217 27.20 11.63 9.59
CA PRO A 217 26.89 12.96 9.09
C PRO A 217 27.45 14.06 10.02
N ALA A 218 28.29 14.95 9.48
CA ALA A 218 28.96 16.02 10.23
C ALA A 218 27.97 17.01 10.85
N TRP A 219 26.78 17.17 10.25
CA TRP A 219 25.76 18.12 10.71
C TRP A 219 25.20 17.81 12.11
N GLN A 220 25.50 16.65 12.68
CA GLN A 220 25.16 16.26 14.05
C GLN A 220 26.03 16.96 15.09
N VAL A 221 27.13 17.58 14.69
CA VAL A 221 28.03 18.30 15.58
C VAL A 221 27.61 19.77 15.59
N THR A 222 27.39 20.34 16.77
CA THR A 222 27.07 21.76 16.95
C THR A 222 28.34 22.61 16.82
N ARG A 223 28.18 23.93 16.67
CA ARG A 223 29.32 24.84 16.42
C ARG A 223 30.34 24.87 17.57
N ASP A 224 29.90 24.57 18.78
CA ASP A 224 30.68 24.47 20.01
C ASP A 224 31.30 23.07 20.23
N GLY A 225 31.17 22.15 19.28
CA GLY A 225 31.69 20.78 19.37
C GLY A 225 30.79 19.81 20.14
N GLY A 226 29.60 20.27 20.58
CA GLY A 226 28.56 19.44 21.15
C GLY A 226 27.85 18.57 20.12
N LEU A 227 26.91 17.74 20.61
CA LEU A 227 26.07 16.88 19.77
C LEU A 227 24.68 17.49 19.58
N LEU A 228 24.05 17.15 18.47
CA LEU A 228 22.70 17.58 18.15
C LEU A 228 21.73 17.12 19.26
N PRO A 229 21.01 18.05 19.91
CA PRO A 229 20.13 17.71 21.02
C PRO A 229 18.91 16.91 20.54
N GLY A 230 18.33 16.11 21.44
CA GLY A 230 17.09 15.35 21.17
C GLY A 230 17.26 14.09 20.31
N LEU A 231 18.45 13.83 19.76
CA LEU A 231 18.68 12.70 18.87
C LEU A 231 18.33 11.32 19.47
N PRO A 232 18.67 10.98 20.74
CA PRO A 232 18.26 9.71 21.35
C PRO A 232 16.75 9.52 21.37
N THR A 233 15.99 10.56 21.72
CA THR A 233 14.52 10.50 21.77
C THR A 233 13.92 10.37 20.37
N VAL A 234 14.52 10.99 19.34
CA VAL A 234 14.11 10.78 17.94
C VAL A 234 14.30 9.31 17.53
N PHE A 235 15.39 8.65 17.96
CA PHE A 235 15.57 7.21 17.75
C PHE A 235 14.50 6.38 18.48
N GLU A 236 14.15 6.74 19.71
CA GLU A 236 13.10 6.05 20.48
C GLU A 236 11.72 6.16 19.80
N LEU A 237 11.39 7.33 19.26
CA LEU A 237 10.09 7.59 18.62
C LEU A 237 9.96 6.97 17.24
N LEU A 238 11.00 7.07 16.39
CA LEU A 238 10.94 6.61 15.00
C LEU A 238 11.46 5.19 14.79
N GLY A 239 11.93 4.54 15.87
CA GLY A 239 12.46 3.19 15.87
C GLY A 239 13.95 3.09 15.51
N ASP A 240 14.44 1.85 15.45
CA ASP A 240 15.86 1.52 15.47
C ASP A 240 16.61 1.71 14.13
N SER A 241 15.94 2.23 13.09
CA SER A 241 16.52 2.41 11.75
C SER A 241 17.29 3.74 11.65
N PRO A 242 18.65 3.72 11.57
CA PRO A 242 19.45 4.94 11.45
C PRO A 242 19.10 5.74 10.20
N TRP A 243 18.76 5.00 9.15
CA TRP A 243 18.42 5.50 7.85
C TRP A 243 17.04 6.19 7.87
N ALA A 244 16.06 5.70 8.65
CA ALA A 244 14.79 6.39 8.86
C ALA A 244 14.99 7.73 9.60
N VAL A 245 15.76 7.70 10.69
CA VAL A 245 16.12 8.90 11.47
C VAL A 245 16.87 9.92 10.60
N PHE A 246 17.82 9.48 9.76
CA PHE A 246 18.52 10.36 8.82
C PHE A 246 17.55 11.10 7.90
N ARG A 247 16.62 10.38 7.27
CA ARG A 247 15.66 11.02 6.36
C ARG A 247 14.75 11.99 7.09
N PHE A 248 14.18 11.57 8.20
CA PHE A 248 13.35 12.44 9.05
C PHE A 248 14.08 13.75 9.33
N LEU A 249 15.32 13.66 9.83
CA LEU A 249 16.11 14.82 10.21
C LEU A 249 16.52 15.71 9.02
N THR A 250 16.61 15.16 7.82
CA THR A 250 17.10 15.88 6.63
C THR A 250 15.99 16.38 5.70
N GLN A 251 14.77 15.88 5.85
CA GLN A 251 13.64 16.25 5.00
C GLN A 251 12.90 17.46 5.58
N PRO A 252 12.76 18.56 4.82
CA PRO A 252 11.91 19.69 5.19
C PRO A 252 10.48 19.25 5.51
N SER A 253 9.88 19.83 6.55
CA SER A 253 8.50 19.54 6.95
C SER A 253 7.65 20.81 6.95
N PRO A 254 6.46 20.81 6.32
CA PRO A 254 5.50 21.91 6.44
C PRO A 254 5.12 22.23 7.89
N ALA A 255 5.02 21.21 8.74
CA ALA A 255 4.75 21.36 10.18
C ALA A 255 5.87 22.11 10.94
N LEU A 256 7.06 22.20 10.34
CA LEU A 256 8.20 22.95 10.85
C LEU A 256 8.51 24.16 9.97
N GLU A 257 7.48 24.77 9.37
CA GLU A 257 7.59 25.96 8.52
C GLU A 257 8.49 25.76 7.29
N GLY A 258 8.53 24.53 6.77
CA GLY A 258 9.38 24.16 5.64
C GLY A 258 10.86 23.97 6.00
N GLU A 259 11.22 23.93 7.29
CA GLU A 259 12.58 23.63 7.73
C GLU A 259 12.78 22.13 7.97
N ALA A 260 14.03 21.67 7.84
CA ALA A 260 14.40 20.30 8.20
C ALA A 260 14.53 20.15 9.72
N PRO A 261 14.08 19.04 10.32
CA PRO A 261 14.15 18.85 11.77
C PRO A 261 15.56 19.00 12.35
N LYS A 262 16.62 18.57 11.65
CA LYS A 262 18.01 18.77 12.11
C LYS A 262 18.35 20.24 12.34
N ASP A 263 17.79 21.15 11.55
CA ASP A 263 18.09 22.58 11.64
C ASP A 263 17.30 23.24 12.78
N LYS A 264 16.05 22.80 13.03
CA LYS A 264 15.28 23.16 14.23
C LYS A 264 15.96 22.65 15.51
N LEU A 265 16.42 21.38 15.53
CA LEU A 265 17.17 20.82 16.66
C LEU A 265 18.44 21.62 16.97
N ARG A 266 19.19 22.03 15.94
CA ARG A 266 20.40 22.85 16.12
C ARG A 266 20.10 24.22 16.76
N ARG A 267 18.89 24.76 16.57
CA ARG A 267 18.44 26.01 17.21
C ARG A 267 17.79 25.78 18.59
N GLY A 268 17.86 24.57 19.13
CA GLY A 268 17.28 24.22 20.43
C GLY A 268 15.76 24.03 20.41
N LYS A 269 15.12 24.00 19.23
CA LYS A 269 13.68 23.76 19.07
C LYS A 269 13.36 22.27 19.13
N VAL A 270 13.71 21.64 20.26
CA VAL A 270 13.63 20.19 20.44
C VAL A 270 12.17 19.72 20.51
N ALA A 271 11.32 20.40 21.29
CA ALA A 271 9.92 20.02 21.46
C ALA A 271 9.17 19.95 20.12
N GLU A 272 9.29 20.98 19.28
CA GLU A 272 8.65 21.04 17.94
C GLU A 272 9.02 19.82 17.07
N VAL A 273 10.27 19.36 17.15
CA VAL A 273 10.75 18.20 16.38
C VAL A 273 10.27 16.88 16.96
N LEU A 274 10.20 16.76 18.30
CA LEU A 274 9.72 15.55 18.96
C LEU A 274 8.22 15.36 18.77
N ASP A 275 7.44 16.44 18.81
CA ASP A 275 6.00 16.42 18.53
C ASP A 275 5.73 15.91 17.11
N LEU A 276 6.52 16.39 16.13
CA LEU A 276 6.45 15.90 14.75
C LEU A 276 6.83 14.41 14.65
N ALA A 277 7.89 13.98 15.34
CA ALA A 277 8.32 12.59 15.32
C ALA A 277 7.25 11.66 15.93
N GLU A 278 6.58 12.11 17.00
CA GLU A 278 5.50 11.37 17.64
C GLU A 278 4.26 11.26 16.73
N SER A 279 3.87 12.36 16.07
CA SER A 279 2.77 12.37 15.09
C SER A 279 3.04 11.37 13.95
N GLN A 280 4.27 11.33 13.44
CA GLN A 280 4.66 10.37 12.40
C GLN A 280 4.66 8.92 12.90
N ALA A 281 5.08 8.69 14.14
CA ALA A 281 5.08 7.36 14.74
C ALA A 281 3.66 6.80 14.96
N ARG A 282 2.67 7.68 15.18
CA ARG A 282 1.26 7.30 15.34
C ARG A 282 0.51 7.10 14.02
N GLY A 283 1.10 7.51 12.90
CA GLY A 283 0.45 7.47 11.58
C GLY A 283 -0.57 8.59 11.36
N ASP A 284 -0.61 9.59 12.24
CA ASP A 284 -1.46 10.77 12.12
C ASP A 284 -0.80 11.73 11.12
N PHE A 285 -1.25 11.70 9.86
CA PHE A 285 -0.94 12.75 8.89
C PHE A 285 -2.04 13.82 8.95
N GLY A 286 -1.65 15.02 9.36
CA GLY A 286 -2.38 16.27 9.08
C GLY A 286 -1.92 16.94 7.80
#